data_AF-A0A5A7P1V4-F1
#
_entry.id   AF-A0A5A7P1V4-F1
#
_cell.length_a   1.000
_cell.length_b   1.000
_cell.length_c   1.000
_cell.angle_alpha   90.00
_cell.angle_beta   90.00
_cell.angle_gamma   90.00
#
_symmetry.space_group_name_H-M   'P 1'
#
loop_
_entity.id
_entity.type
_entity.pdbx_description
1 polymer ?
#
loop_
_entity_poly.entity_id
_entity_poly.type
_entity_poly.pdbx_seq_one_letter_code
_entity_poly.pdbx_strand_id
1 'polypeptide(L)'
;MTGSMQMIREFCDLAISPEKSTRTRIFFPEANEVTFARKSVFGGSSLKLDYLTKPSFFEDFGFATKVKMADRVKPEDELFLVGYPYFNVNEMLVVEELYKEAVEKTNRKLIIFNGELDRIRSGYYPPFFYPKLAALCNSFFPKMETVYYIHNFKGRNGGALFRSYPGPWKVLRKQRDKYICVHKQEKMPSLKEVALEILPSA
;
A
#
# COMPACT_ATOMS: atom_id res chain seq x y z
N MET A 1 -9.37 9.53 -8.23
CA MET A 1 -9.97 8.45 -7.42
C MET A 1 -10.35 7.24 -8.28
N THR A 2 -11.09 7.42 -9.39
CA THR A 2 -11.47 6.34 -10.33
C THR A 2 -10.29 5.54 -10.89
N GLY A 3 -9.19 6.20 -11.30
CA GLY A 3 -8.03 5.51 -11.91
C GLY A 3 -7.37 4.47 -10.99
N SER A 4 -7.16 4.80 -9.70
CA SER A 4 -6.57 3.86 -8.74
C SER A 4 -7.48 2.66 -8.48
N MET A 5 -8.79 2.89 -8.33
CA MET A 5 -9.78 1.83 -8.18
C MET A 5 -9.84 0.92 -9.41
N GLN A 6 -9.73 1.50 -10.61
CA GLN A 6 -9.66 0.75 -11.86
C GLN A 6 -8.43 -0.15 -11.93
N MET A 7 -7.24 0.36 -11.58
CA MET A 7 -6.03 -0.47 -11.55
C MET A 7 -6.11 -1.61 -10.53
N ILE A 8 -6.70 -1.35 -9.35
CA ILE A 8 -6.96 -2.41 -8.37
C ILE A 8 -7.91 -3.46 -8.95
N ARG A 9 -8.97 -3.02 -9.64
CA ARG A 9 -9.94 -3.92 -10.26
C ARG A 9 -9.29 -4.79 -11.34
N GLU A 10 -8.55 -4.18 -12.25
CA GLU A 10 -7.82 -4.87 -13.31
C GLU A 10 -6.81 -5.87 -12.73
N PHE A 11 -6.10 -5.50 -11.66
CA PHE A 11 -5.27 -6.45 -10.92
C PHE A 11 -6.09 -7.63 -10.39
N CYS A 12 -7.23 -7.38 -9.76
CA CYS A 12 -8.09 -8.45 -9.26
C CYS A 12 -8.56 -9.38 -10.38
N ASP A 13 -8.99 -8.84 -11.52
CA ASP A 13 -9.48 -9.62 -12.65
C ASP A 13 -8.37 -10.49 -13.27
N LEU A 14 -7.10 -10.04 -13.22
CA LEU A 14 -5.95 -10.79 -13.74
C LEU A 14 -5.38 -11.81 -12.73
N ALA A 15 -5.30 -11.44 -11.45
CA ALA A 15 -4.54 -12.18 -10.46
C ALA A 15 -5.39 -13.03 -9.51
N ILE A 16 -6.70 -12.77 -9.42
CA ILE A 16 -7.60 -13.45 -8.49
C ILE A 16 -8.55 -14.35 -9.28
N SER A 17 -8.46 -15.67 -9.04
CA SER A 17 -9.36 -16.62 -9.68
C SER A 17 -10.82 -16.35 -9.29
N PRO A 18 -11.79 -16.67 -10.15
CA PRO A 18 -13.21 -16.50 -9.86
C PRO A 18 -13.63 -17.14 -8.53
N GLU A 19 -13.09 -18.31 -8.21
CA GLU A 19 -13.34 -19.02 -6.94
C GLU A 19 -12.89 -18.21 -5.71
N LYS A 20 -11.73 -17.55 -5.80
CA LYS A 20 -11.15 -16.75 -4.71
C LYS A 20 -11.75 -15.35 -4.59
N SER A 21 -12.46 -14.88 -5.62
CA SER A 21 -13.09 -13.56 -5.61
C SER A 21 -14.07 -13.38 -4.43
N THR A 22 -14.84 -14.41 -4.11
CA THR A 22 -15.81 -14.39 -2.99
C THR A 22 -15.14 -14.42 -1.62
N ARG A 23 -13.88 -14.85 -1.56
CA ARG A 23 -13.02 -14.94 -0.36
C ARG A 23 -11.99 -13.81 -0.30
N THR A 24 -12.09 -12.83 -1.20
CA THR A 24 -11.23 -11.65 -1.22
C THR A 24 -11.99 -10.43 -0.70
N ARG A 25 -11.40 -9.75 0.27
CA ARG A 25 -11.92 -8.49 0.81
C ARG A 25 -10.98 -7.34 0.52
N ILE A 26 -11.53 -6.29 -0.07
CA ILE A 26 -10.84 -5.05 -0.40
C ILE A 26 -11.26 -3.99 0.61
N PHE A 27 -10.27 -3.40 1.27
CA PHE A 27 -10.43 -2.25 2.15
C PHE A 27 -10.01 -0.98 1.42
N PHE A 28 -10.94 -0.04 1.28
CA PHE A 28 -10.64 1.34 0.91
C PHE A 28 -10.44 2.21 2.15
N PRO A 29 -9.87 3.42 2.05
CA PRO A 29 -9.72 4.29 3.21
C PRO A 29 -11.08 4.58 3.86
N GLU A 30 -12.08 5.03 3.11
CA GLU A 30 -13.36 5.52 3.67
C GLU A 30 -14.63 4.82 3.15
N ALA A 31 -15.72 4.92 3.92
CA ALA A 31 -17.03 4.36 3.56
C ALA A 31 -17.63 4.96 2.28
N ASN A 32 -17.38 6.24 2.03
CA ASN A 32 -17.84 6.92 0.81
C ASN A 32 -17.15 6.35 -0.42
N GLU A 33 -15.87 5.97 -0.31
CA GLU A 33 -15.14 5.31 -1.38
C GLU A 33 -15.68 3.91 -1.68
N VAL A 34 -16.08 3.15 -0.66
CA VAL A 34 -16.75 1.85 -0.85
C VAL A 34 -18.06 2.03 -1.60
N THR A 35 -18.88 3.01 -1.20
CA THR A 35 -20.14 3.32 -1.87
C THR A 35 -19.92 3.67 -3.33
N PHE A 36 -18.93 4.53 -3.59
CA PHE A 36 -18.56 4.93 -4.94
C PHE A 36 -18.04 3.75 -5.77
N ALA A 37 -17.15 2.92 -5.22
CA ALA A 37 -16.58 1.74 -5.87
C ALA A 37 -17.67 0.75 -6.28
N ARG A 38 -18.64 0.47 -5.38
CA ARG A 38 -19.78 -0.42 -5.66
C ARG A 38 -20.68 0.09 -6.79
N LYS A 39 -20.88 1.41 -6.88
CA LYS A 39 -21.69 2.04 -7.93
C LYS A 39 -20.96 2.20 -9.26
N SER A 40 -19.64 1.99 -9.28
CA SER A 40 -18.79 2.23 -10.43
C SER A 40 -18.01 0.97 -10.83
N VAL A 41 -16.69 0.96 -10.62
CA VAL A 41 -15.72 -0.01 -11.12
C VAL A 41 -15.95 -1.44 -10.57
N PHE A 42 -16.51 -1.54 -9.37
CA PHE A 42 -16.77 -2.82 -8.71
C PHE A 42 -18.25 -3.25 -8.79
N GLY A 43 -19.07 -2.56 -9.59
CA GLY A 43 -20.44 -2.97 -9.86
C GLY A 43 -20.50 -4.41 -10.40
N GLY A 44 -21.39 -5.22 -9.85
CA GLY A 44 -21.56 -6.63 -10.24
C GLY A 44 -20.42 -7.57 -9.83
N SER A 45 -19.41 -7.09 -9.08
CA SER A 45 -18.31 -7.94 -8.60
C SER A 45 -18.73 -8.81 -7.41
N SER A 46 -18.16 -10.01 -7.35
CA SER A 46 -18.23 -10.91 -6.19
C SER A 46 -17.26 -10.52 -5.06
N LEU A 47 -16.30 -9.64 -5.35
CA LEU A 47 -15.32 -9.11 -4.39
C LEU A 47 -16.04 -8.41 -3.23
N LYS A 48 -15.55 -8.63 -2.01
CA LYS A 48 -16.10 -7.97 -0.82
C LYS A 48 -15.43 -6.61 -0.66
N LEU A 49 -16.21 -5.55 -0.53
CA LEU A 49 -15.70 -4.19 -0.33
C LEU A 49 -16.04 -3.70 1.08
N ASP A 50 -15.05 -3.19 1.78
CA ASP A 50 -15.13 -2.60 3.11
C ASP A 50 -14.14 -1.43 3.21
N TYR A 51 -14.03 -0.80 4.39
CA TYR A 51 -13.19 0.38 4.58
C TYR A 51 -12.38 0.35 5.89
N LEU A 52 -11.28 1.08 5.92
CA LEU A 52 -10.35 1.14 7.06
C LEU A 52 -10.81 2.13 8.13
N THR A 53 -11.27 3.32 7.73
CA THR A 53 -11.56 4.37 8.70
C THR A 53 -12.82 4.04 9.48
N LYS A 54 -12.84 4.51 10.72
CA LYS A 54 -14.09 4.64 11.45
C LYS A 54 -14.72 5.95 10.98
N PRO A 55 -16.02 5.95 10.61
CA PRO A 55 -16.66 7.22 10.36
C PRO A 55 -16.77 7.90 11.73
N SER A 56 -15.98 8.92 12.02
CA SER A 56 -16.54 10.13 12.63
C SER A 56 -15.48 11.18 12.96
N PHE A 57 -15.70 12.39 12.44
CA PHE A 57 -15.14 13.65 12.92
C PHE A 57 -15.51 13.96 14.40
N PHE A 58 -16.43 13.17 15.02
CA PHE A 58 -16.79 13.20 16.44
C PHE A 58 -16.15 12.08 17.29
N GLU A 59 -15.49 11.08 16.70
CA GLU A 59 -14.94 9.94 17.48
C GLU A 59 -13.68 10.32 18.26
N ASP A 60 -12.97 11.38 17.83
CA ASP A 60 -11.87 11.97 18.59
C ASP A 60 -12.33 12.61 19.94
N PHE A 61 -13.64 12.68 20.20
CA PHE A 61 -14.22 13.14 21.46
C PHE A 61 -14.77 12.02 22.37
N GLY A 62 -14.51 10.74 22.07
CA GLY A 62 -14.62 9.66 23.08
C GLY A 62 -16.01 9.06 23.33
N PHE A 63 -16.99 9.21 22.42
CA PHE A 63 -18.37 8.74 22.62
C PHE A 63 -18.95 7.80 21.55
N ALA A 64 -18.13 7.02 20.83
CA ALA A 64 -18.67 5.94 19.98
C ALA A 64 -17.82 4.67 19.97
N THR A 65 -18.52 3.55 19.77
CA THR A 65 -18.05 2.17 19.87
C THR A 65 -16.93 1.88 18.87
N LYS A 66 -15.73 1.62 19.39
CA LYS A 66 -14.55 1.28 18.60
C LYS A 66 -14.77 -0.03 17.83
N VAL A 67 -15.23 0.04 16.57
CA VAL A 67 -15.30 -1.14 15.67
C VAL A 67 -13.87 -1.67 15.45
N LYS A 68 -13.60 -2.93 15.80
CA LYS A 68 -12.28 -3.54 15.60
C LYS A 68 -12.14 -4.07 14.18
N MET A 69 -10.91 -4.18 13.66
CA MET A 69 -10.72 -4.79 12.34
C MET A 69 -11.16 -6.26 12.31
N ALA A 70 -10.98 -7.00 13.42
CA ALA A 70 -11.53 -8.33 13.59
C ALA A 70 -13.05 -8.42 13.32
N ASP A 71 -13.83 -7.39 13.66
CA ASP A 71 -15.29 -7.40 13.48
C ASP A 71 -15.70 -7.22 12.00
N ARG A 72 -14.80 -6.70 11.16
CA ARG A 72 -15.02 -6.47 9.73
C ARG A 72 -14.54 -7.62 8.85
N VAL A 73 -13.70 -8.49 9.40
CA VAL A 73 -13.16 -9.67 8.73
C VAL A 73 -14.07 -10.87 9.00
N LYS A 74 -14.27 -11.70 7.98
CA LYS A 74 -15.05 -12.93 8.08
C LYS A 74 -14.16 -14.17 8.10
N PRO A 75 -14.60 -15.29 8.70
CA PRO A 75 -13.86 -16.56 8.71
C PRO A 75 -13.43 -17.03 7.32
N GLU A 76 -14.31 -16.87 6.32
CA GLU A 76 -14.11 -17.28 4.93
C GLU A 76 -13.15 -16.40 4.13
N ASP A 77 -12.75 -15.24 4.65
CA ASP A 77 -11.80 -14.38 3.95
C ASP A 77 -10.41 -15.06 3.91
N GLU A 78 -9.79 -15.08 2.75
CA GLU A 78 -8.45 -15.66 2.52
C GLU A 78 -7.43 -14.60 2.08
N LEU A 79 -7.89 -13.54 1.43
CA LEU A 79 -7.06 -12.47 0.89
C LEU A 79 -7.63 -11.10 1.26
N PHE A 80 -6.78 -10.26 1.83
CA PHE A 80 -7.05 -8.85 2.09
C PHE A 80 -6.26 -7.99 1.13
N LEU A 81 -6.94 -7.07 0.45
CA LEU A 81 -6.32 -6.05 -0.37
C LEU A 81 -6.65 -4.69 0.23
N VAL A 82 -5.64 -3.88 0.51
CA VAL A 82 -5.82 -2.53 1.03
C VAL A 82 -5.44 -1.53 -0.04
N GLY A 83 -6.40 -0.71 -0.45
CA GLY A 83 -6.21 0.37 -1.40
C GLY A 83 -5.63 1.61 -0.72
N TYR A 84 -4.42 2.00 -1.12
CA TYR A 84 -3.80 3.31 -0.90
C TYR A 84 -3.95 3.90 0.52
N PRO A 85 -3.50 3.20 1.58
CA PRO A 85 -3.61 3.63 2.96
C PRO A 85 -2.58 4.73 3.33
N TYR A 86 -2.60 5.86 2.63
CA TYR A 86 -1.63 6.95 2.81
C TYR A 86 -2.26 8.32 3.05
N PHE A 87 -3.59 8.44 3.00
CA PHE A 87 -4.24 9.75 3.13
C PHE A 87 -4.18 10.24 4.59
N ASN A 88 -4.35 9.32 5.54
CA ASN A 88 -4.22 9.57 6.97
C ASN A 88 -3.24 8.58 7.62
N VAL A 89 -2.38 9.06 8.52
CA VAL A 89 -1.44 8.22 9.31
C VAL A 89 -2.13 7.09 10.08
N ASN A 90 -3.40 7.28 10.47
CA ASN A 90 -4.20 6.28 11.16
C ASN A 90 -4.55 5.10 10.26
N GLU A 91 -4.64 5.27 8.93
CA GLU A 91 -4.95 4.17 8.01
C GLU A 91 -3.89 3.08 8.10
N MET A 92 -2.61 3.45 8.08
CA MET A 92 -1.52 2.48 8.18
C MET A 92 -1.49 1.77 9.56
N LEU A 93 -1.93 2.44 10.63
CA LEU A 93 -2.08 1.81 11.95
C LEU A 93 -3.21 0.77 11.94
N VAL A 94 -4.32 1.06 11.27
CA VAL A 94 -5.43 0.12 11.08
C VAL A 94 -4.99 -1.07 10.21
N VAL A 95 -4.13 -0.85 9.21
CA VAL A 95 -3.55 -1.93 8.42
C VAL A 95 -2.63 -2.82 9.26
N GLU A 96 -1.86 -2.26 10.19
CA GLU A 96 -1.10 -3.06 11.17
C GLU A 96 -2.02 -3.88 12.08
N GLU A 97 -3.12 -3.29 12.56
CA GLU A 97 -4.16 -3.99 13.35
C GLU A 97 -4.74 -5.17 12.56
N LEU A 98 -5.17 -4.93 11.31
CA LEU A 98 -5.66 -5.98 10.40
C LEU A 98 -4.63 -7.10 10.21
N TYR A 99 -3.35 -6.75 10.01
CA TYR A 99 -2.30 -7.75 9.87
C TYR A 99 -2.16 -8.61 11.13
N LYS A 100 -2.07 -7.99 12.31
CA LYS A 100 -1.90 -8.71 13.59
C LYS A 100 -3.09 -9.61 13.91
N GLU A 101 -4.31 -9.12 13.67
CA GLU A 101 -5.53 -9.83 14.06
C GLU A 101 -5.95 -10.90 13.05
N ALA A 102 -5.79 -10.65 11.75
CA ALA A 102 -6.32 -11.53 10.71
C ALA A 102 -5.27 -12.31 9.92
N VAL A 103 -3.99 -11.90 9.92
CA VAL A 103 -3.00 -12.40 8.96
C VAL A 103 -1.82 -13.10 9.64
N GLU A 104 -1.20 -12.48 10.64
CA GLU A 104 0.10 -12.91 11.20
C GLU A 104 0.12 -14.37 11.69
N LYS A 105 -1.01 -14.86 12.20
CA LYS A 105 -1.15 -16.22 12.76
C LYS A 105 -2.01 -17.15 11.91
N THR A 106 -2.26 -16.79 10.65
CA THR A 106 -3.14 -17.53 9.75
C THR A 106 -2.46 -17.78 8.40
N ASN A 107 -3.14 -18.50 7.50
CA ASN A 107 -2.68 -18.67 6.12
C ASN A 107 -3.16 -17.54 5.19
N ARG A 108 -3.91 -16.56 5.72
CA ARG A 108 -4.45 -15.45 4.94
C ARG A 108 -3.33 -14.55 4.44
N LYS A 109 -3.59 -13.79 3.38
CA LYS A 109 -2.61 -12.89 2.75
C LYS A 109 -3.08 -11.44 2.81
N LEU A 110 -2.14 -10.51 2.88
CA LEU A 110 -2.39 -9.07 2.84
C LEU A 110 -1.58 -8.45 1.71
N ILE A 111 -2.26 -7.71 0.83
CA ILE A 111 -1.66 -6.93 -0.25
C ILE A 111 -2.01 -5.47 -0.03
N ILE A 112 -1.02 -4.58 -0.14
CA ILE A 112 -1.22 -3.14 -0.04
C ILE A 112 -0.90 -2.51 -1.39
N PHE A 113 -1.86 -1.80 -1.97
CA PHE A 113 -1.66 -1.00 -3.18
C PHE A 113 -1.28 0.41 -2.80
N ASN A 114 -0.23 0.96 -3.43
CA ASN A 114 0.15 2.36 -3.31
C ASN A 114 0.20 2.88 -1.86
N GLY A 115 0.84 2.18 -0.92
CA GLY A 115 0.86 2.59 0.50
C GLY A 115 1.73 3.82 0.83
N GLU A 116 2.35 4.47 -0.16
CA GLU A 116 3.25 5.63 0.01
C GLU A 116 4.28 5.49 1.16
N LEU A 117 4.80 4.28 1.38
CA LEU A 117 5.63 3.95 2.55
C LEU A 117 6.91 4.80 2.63
N ASP A 118 7.41 5.30 1.50
CA ASP A 118 8.58 6.17 1.45
C ASP A 118 8.39 7.44 2.27
N ARG A 119 7.18 8.02 2.27
CA ARG A 119 6.87 9.22 3.07
C ARG A 119 7.07 8.94 4.56
N ILE A 120 6.64 7.76 5.01
CA ILE A 120 6.78 7.37 6.41
C ILE A 120 8.25 7.03 6.73
N ARG A 121 8.91 6.28 5.83
CA ARG A 121 10.31 5.84 6.00
C ARG A 121 11.33 6.96 5.89
N SER A 122 11.02 8.04 5.15
CA SER A 122 11.93 9.18 4.95
C SER A 122 11.98 10.14 6.15
N GLY A 123 11.22 9.86 7.21
CA GLY A 123 11.13 10.74 8.38
C GLY A 123 10.27 11.98 8.15
N TYR A 124 9.39 11.99 7.15
CA TYR A 124 8.42 13.08 6.94
C TYR A 124 7.56 13.33 8.20
N TYR A 125 7.25 12.27 8.94
CA TYR A 125 6.57 12.32 10.22
C TYR A 125 7.58 12.24 11.36
N PRO A 126 7.87 13.33 12.09
CA PRO A 126 8.85 13.31 13.17
C PRO A 126 8.43 12.32 14.28
N PRO A 127 9.31 11.39 14.71
CA PRO A 127 8.97 10.36 15.69
C PRO A 127 8.41 10.88 17.02
N PHE A 128 8.86 12.07 17.45
CA PHE A 128 8.38 12.70 18.70
C PHE A 128 6.87 12.99 18.66
N PHE A 129 6.35 13.42 17.51
CA PHE A 129 4.92 13.71 17.34
C PHE A 129 4.12 12.48 16.88
N TYR A 130 4.77 11.51 16.22
CA TYR A 130 4.12 10.33 15.66
C TYR A 130 4.80 9.01 16.11
N PRO A 131 4.85 8.73 17.43
CA PRO A 131 5.60 7.59 17.95
C PRO A 131 5.07 6.24 17.47
N LYS A 132 3.74 6.09 17.33
CA LYS A 132 3.10 4.88 16.79
C LYS A 132 3.50 4.61 15.35
N LEU A 133 3.59 5.67 14.54
CA LEU A 133 3.96 5.56 13.13
C LEU A 133 5.45 5.22 12.99
N ALA A 134 6.30 5.85 13.81
CA ALA A 134 7.73 5.53 13.87
C ALA A 134 7.97 4.07 14.28
N ALA A 135 7.13 3.52 15.18
CA ALA A 135 7.21 2.11 15.56
C ALA A 135 6.96 1.16 14.37
N LEU A 136 6.08 1.52 13.43
CA LEU A 136 5.79 0.69 12.24
C LEU A 136 7.04 0.45 11.37
N CYS A 137 7.93 1.43 11.29
CA CYS A 137 9.20 1.30 10.56
C CYS A 137 10.07 0.17 11.11
N ASN A 138 9.93 -0.16 12.39
CA ASN A 138 10.70 -1.19 13.08
C ASN A 138 9.92 -2.51 13.25
N SER A 139 8.58 -2.46 13.37
CA SER A 139 7.76 -3.64 13.69
C SER A 139 7.05 -4.26 12.48
N PHE A 140 6.50 -3.44 11.59
CA PHE A 140 5.55 -3.88 10.57
C PHE A 140 6.12 -3.82 9.16
N PHE A 141 6.73 -2.69 8.78
CA PHE A 141 7.30 -2.50 7.46
C PHE A 141 8.43 -3.47 7.10
N PRO A 142 9.29 -3.92 8.03
CA PRO A 142 10.30 -4.93 7.72
C PRO A 142 9.73 -6.30 7.36
N LYS A 143 8.46 -6.57 7.70
CA LYS A 143 7.76 -7.83 7.35
C LYS A 143 7.19 -7.82 5.92
N MET A 144 7.24 -6.68 5.23
CA MET A 144 6.66 -6.51 3.91
C MET A 144 7.68 -6.78 2.81
N GLU A 145 7.26 -7.53 1.79
CA GLU A 145 8.01 -7.67 0.55
C GLU A 145 7.48 -6.67 -0.49
N THR A 146 8.37 -5.84 -1.04
CA THR A 146 7.97 -4.88 -2.09
C THR A 146 7.96 -5.57 -3.45
N VAL A 147 6.76 -5.93 -3.92
CA VAL A 147 6.56 -6.72 -5.15
C VAL A 147 6.71 -5.88 -6.42
N TYR A 148 6.07 -4.73 -6.49
CA TYR A 148 6.16 -3.82 -7.64
C TYR A 148 6.32 -2.39 -7.15
N TYR A 149 7.32 -1.68 -7.68
CA TYR A 149 7.65 -0.34 -7.23
C TYR A 149 8.20 0.49 -8.38
N ILE A 150 7.78 1.75 -8.42
CA ILE A 150 8.36 2.77 -9.28
C ILE A 150 8.39 4.12 -8.55
N HIS A 151 9.57 4.75 -8.52
CA HIS A 151 9.75 6.11 -8.01
C HIS A 151 10.55 6.91 -9.01
N ASN A 152 9.97 8.00 -9.52
CA ASN A 152 10.59 8.82 -10.55
C ASN A 152 11.43 9.95 -9.93
N PHE A 153 12.68 10.05 -10.38
CA PHE A 153 13.58 11.15 -10.07
C PHE A 153 13.55 12.17 -11.21
N LYS A 154 13.36 13.45 -10.86
CA LYS A 154 13.35 14.56 -11.81
C LYS A 154 14.72 15.25 -11.87
N GLY A 155 14.90 16.12 -12.87
CA GLY A 155 16.11 16.93 -13.03
C GLY A 155 17.04 16.44 -14.14
N ARG A 156 18.24 17.04 -14.22
CA ARG A 156 19.23 16.79 -15.29
C ARG A 156 19.62 15.30 -15.38
N ASN A 157 19.75 14.64 -14.25
CA ASN A 157 20.04 13.21 -14.15
C ASN A 157 18.78 12.40 -13.78
N GLY A 158 17.63 12.79 -14.32
CA GLY A 158 16.36 12.13 -14.03
C GLY A 158 16.35 10.65 -14.40
N GLY A 159 15.45 9.90 -13.74
CA GLY A 159 15.41 8.45 -13.84
C GLY A 159 14.28 7.85 -13.02
N ALA A 160 14.37 6.56 -12.74
CA ALA A 160 13.43 5.86 -11.88
C ALA A 160 14.14 4.79 -11.04
N LEU A 161 13.80 4.70 -9.76
CA LEU A 161 14.03 3.49 -8.97
C LEU A 161 12.86 2.54 -9.24
N PHE A 162 13.17 1.32 -9.65
CA PHE A 162 12.19 0.35 -10.12
C PHE A 162 12.44 -1.03 -9.51
N ARG A 163 11.35 -1.74 -9.21
CA ARG A 163 11.40 -3.17 -8.88
C ARG A 163 10.18 -3.89 -9.44
N SER A 164 10.43 -5.10 -9.95
CA SER A 164 9.42 -6.11 -10.24
C SER A 164 9.95 -7.44 -9.67
N TYR A 165 9.42 -7.84 -8.51
CA TYR A 165 9.78 -9.08 -7.83
C TYR A 165 9.48 -10.31 -8.73
N PRO A 166 10.31 -11.37 -8.69
CA PRO A 166 11.47 -11.60 -7.80
C PRO A 166 12.75 -10.90 -8.25
N GLY A 167 12.71 -10.02 -9.25
CA GLY A 167 13.89 -9.30 -9.72
C GLY A 167 14.48 -8.31 -8.70
N PRO A 168 15.76 -7.94 -8.88
CA PRO A 168 16.44 -6.99 -8.02
C PRO A 168 15.88 -5.58 -8.19
N TRP A 169 16.24 -4.69 -7.27
CA TRP A 169 16.06 -3.25 -7.45
C TRP A 169 16.94 -2.76 -8.60
N LYS A 170 16.39 -1.89 -9.44
CA LYS A 170 17.07 -1.31 -10.59
C LYS A 170 16.96 0.21 -10.53
N VAL A 171 18.05 0.89 -10.80
CA VAL A 171 18.02 2.34 -11.11
C VAL A 171 18.07 2.48 -12.62
N LEU A 172 17.06 3.14 -13.17
CA LEU A 172 16.92 3.41 -14.59
C LEU A 172 17.21 4.90 -14.84
N ARG A 173 18.17 5.23 -15.70
CA ARG A 173 18.42 6.61 -16.12
C ARG A 173 17.62 6.91 -17.38
N LYS A 174 16.99 8.09 -17.44
CA LYS A 174 16.32 8.56 -18.64
C LYS A 174 17.36 9.16 -19.59
N GLN A 175 17.50 8.58 -20.78
CA GLN A 175 18.31 9.13 -21.86
C GLN A 175 17.42 9.33 -23.09
N ARG A 176 17.14 10.59 -23.44
CA ARG A 176 16.15 10.96 -24.47
C ARG A 176 14.81 10.26 -24.20
N ASP A 177 14.38 9.37 -25.09
CA ASP A 177 13.11 8.63 -25.00
C ASP A 177 13.27 7.19 -24.49
N LYS A 178 14.45 6.82 -23.97
CA LYS A 178 14.72 5.47 -23.46
C LYS A 178 15.15 5.48 -22.01
N TYR A 179 14.88 4.37 -21.32
CA TYR A 179 15.37 4.09 -19.98
C TYR A 179 16.48 3.05 -20.06
N ILE A 180 17.64 3.36 -19.47
CA ILE A 180 18.79 2.46 -19.40
C ILE A 180 19.02 2.09 -17.95
N CYS A 181 19.17 0.79 -17.65
CA CYS A 181 19.50 0.32 -16.32
C CYS A 181 20.96 0.64 -16.00
N VAL A 182 21.20 1.50 -15.01
CA VAL A 182 22.55 1.97 -14.63
C VAL A 182 23.05 1.34 -13.34
N HIS A 183 22.15 0.80 -12.51
CA HIS A 183 22.52 0.13 -11.26
C HIS A 183 21.53 -0.98 -10.92
N LYS A 184 22.01 -2.03 -10.23
CA LYS A 184 21.19 -3.13 -9.72
C LYS A 184 21.67 -3.56 -8.34
N GLN A 185 20.74 -3.87 -7.44
CA GLN A 185 21.05 -4.45 -6.13
C GLN A 185 19.87 -5.19 -5.52
N GLU A 186 20.15 -6.10 -4.59
CA GLU A 186 19.13 -6.93 -3.94
C GLU A 186 18.31 -6.18 -2.90
N LYS A 187 18.96 -5.30 -2.12
CA LYS A 187 18.29 -4.47 -1.11
C LYS A 187 17.86 -3.14 -1.72
N MET A 188 16.75 -2.58 -1.25
CA MET A 188 16.29 -1.27 -1.71
C MET A 188 17.33 -0.19 -1.37
N PRO A 189 17.84 0.58 -2.36
CA PRO A 189 18.67 1.75 -2.06
C PRO A 189 17.80 2.85 -1.44
N SER A 190 18.43 3.72 -0.64
CA SER A 190 17.70 4.89 -0.15
C SER A 190 17.41 5.87 -1.29
N LEU A 191 16.30 6.62 -1.23
CA LEU A 191 16.03 7.65 -2.25
C LEU A 191 17.16 8.70 -2.34
N LYS A 192 17.82 8.99 -1.22
CA LYS A 192 18.97 9.90 -1.15
C LYS A 192 20.18 9.34 -1.90
N GLU A 193 20.52 8.08 -1.67
CA GLU A 193 21.60 7.38 -2.36
C GLU A 193 21.35 7.34 -3.88
N VAL A 194 20.13 7.02 -4.31
CA VAL A 194 19.79 7.05 -5.74
C VAL A 194 19.98 8.46 -6.34
N ALA A 195 19.48 9.49 -5.65
CA ALA A 195 19.49 10.86 -6.15
C ALA A 195 20.88 11.51 -6.15
N LEU A 196 21.70 11.24 -5.14
CA LEU A 196 22.96 11.95 -4.92
C LEU A 196 24.19 11.18 -5.39
N GLU A 197 24.11 9.86 -5.46
CA GLU A 197 25.27 9.01 -5.73
C GLU A 197 25.10 8.24 -7.03
N ILE A 198 24.01 7.47 -7.18
CA ILE A 198 23.85 6.55 -8.31
C ILE A 198 23.54 7.29 -9.61
N LEU A 199 22.46 8.08 -9.65
CA LEU A 199 22.04 8.77 -10.88
C LEU A 199 23.06 9.81 -11.38
N PRO A 200 23.73 10.59 -10.52
CA PRO A 200 24.76 11.54 -10.96
C PRO A 200 26.04 10.89 -11.49
N SER A 201 26.40 9.70 -11.01
CA SER A 201 27.63 8.99 -11.38
C SER A 201 27.50 8.11 -12.63
N ALA A 202 26.27 7.92 -13.12
CA ALA A 202 25.94 7.07 -14.26
C ALA A 202 25.98 7.81 -15.60
#